data_AF-A0A843CLP1-F1
#
_entry.id   AF-A0A843CLP1-F1
#
_cell.length_a   1.000
_cell.length_b   1.000
_cell.length_c   1.000
_cell.angle_alpha   90.00
_cell.angle_beta   90.00
_cell.angle_gamma   90.00
#
_symmetry.space_group_name_H-M   'P 1'
#
loop_
_entity.id
_entity.type
_entity.pdbx_description
1 polymer ?
#
loop_
_entity_poly.entity_id
_entity_poly.type
_entity_poly.pdbx_seq_one_letter_code
_entity_poly.pdbx_strand_id
1 'polypeptide(L)'
;MSEEKEKYDISEKKTGNKGEWSELYVFLKLLADGRMYAADKKIRRIPSLYYDIYSVIRDIENRAGKRGQIEYMRSENIIVKDYSSGDVLAEIPICEFRKNAEKLLRQIRSEKRNGVFECPEVYDFSKSILCEKIKAKSSDKADITLVIHDSLTGDQKTDFSIKSMLGSPSTLLNASMKTNFVYSVLCTCSLNVSSVMSFFGLSPYRCSYV
;
A
#
# COMPACT_ATOMS: atom_id res chain seq x y z
N MET A 1 40.72 21.18 23.55
CA MET A 1 41.24 20.72 22.24
C MET A 1 40.98 19.23 22.18
N SER A 2 39.76 18.81 21.87
CA SER A 2 39.14 18.73 20.53
C SER A 2 39.37 17.35 19.92
N GLU A 3 38.56 16.39 20.32
CA GLU A 3 38.41 15.08 19.66
C GLU A 3 37.04 14.48 20.02
N GLU A 4 35.97 15.25 19.78
CA GLU A 4 34.60 14.71 19.66
C GLU A 4 33.90 15.48 18.53
N LYS A 5 34.33 15.19 17.31
CA LYS A 5 33.53 15.48 16.11
C LYS A 5 33.52 14.21 15.28
N GLU A 6 32.37 13.97 14.66
CA GLU A 6 32.08 12.87 13.73
C GLU A 6 31.57 11.54 14.31
N LYS A 7 30.46 11.59 15.06
CA LYS A 7 29.50 10.48 15.04
C LYS A 7 28.61 10.68 13.80
N TYR A 8 29.05 10.13 12.68
CA TYR A 8 28.30 10.06 11.43
C TYR A 8 26.85 9.61 11.71
N ASP A 9 25.89 10.44 11.29
CA ASP A 9 24.48 10.08 11.21
C ASP A 9 24.35 8.98 10.15
N ILE A 10 24.38 7.72 10.60
CA ILE A 10 24.06 6.58 9.73
C ILE A 10 22.57 6.72 9.42
N SER A 11 22.25 7.42 8.33
CA SER A 11 20.90 7.48 7.78
C SER A 11 20.33 6.06 7.78
N GLU A 12 19.31 5.83 8.61
CA GLU A 12 18.68 4.53 8.72
C GLU A 12 18.18 4.12 7.33
N LYS A 13 18.74 3.03 6.80
CA LYS A 13 18.43 2.57 5.44
C LYS A 13 17.19 1.71 5.44
N LYS A 14 16.16 2.13 4.72
CA LYS A 14 14.94 1.34 4.51
C LYS A 14 14.93 0.73 3.12
N THR A 15 14.79 -0.59 3.09
CA THR A 15 14.57 -1.37 1.86
C THR A 15 13.11 -1.79 1.76
N GLY A 16 12.64 -1.95 0.54
CA GLY A 16 11.29 -2.46 0.23
C GLY A 16 11.21 -2.96 -1.19
N ASN A 17 10.29 -3.87 -1.47
CA ASN A 17 10.00 -4.26 -2.85
C ASN A 17 9.05 -3.24 -3.53
N LYS A 18 8.83 -3.39 -4.84
CA LYS A 18 7.99 -2.45 -5.60
C LYS A 18 6.56 -2.32 -5.06
N GLY A 19 5.97 -3.40 -4.56
CA GLY A 19 4.63 -3.38 -3.96
C GLY A 19 4.60 -2.55 -2.68
N GLU A 20 5.55 -2.80 -1.78
CA GLU A 20 5.66 -2.09 -0.49
C GLU A 20 5.92 -0.59 -0.71
N TRP A 21 6.84 -0.23 -1.62
CA TRP A 21 7.04 1.17 -1.99
C TRP A 21 5.82 1.81 -2.68
N SER A 22 4.97 1.01 -3.33
CA SER A 22 3.76 1.52 -3.97
C SER A 22 2.71 1.97 -2.94
N GLU A 23 2.65 1.37 -1.75
CA GLU A 23 1.78 1.83 -0.68
C GLU A 23 2.17 3.24 -0.23
N LEU A 24 3.45 3.47 0.05
CA LEU A 24 3.96 4.80 0.37
C LEU A 24 3.74 5.80 -0.79
N TYR A 25 3.96 5.37 -2.03
CA TYR A 25 3.68 6.20 -3.20
C TYR A 25 2.21 6.63 -3.26
N VAL A 26 1.26 5.71 -3.05
CA VAL A 26 -0.17 6.02 -3.06
C VAL A 26 -0.50 7.00 -1.93
N PHE A 27 0.03 6.79 -0.72
CA PHE A 27 -0.11 7.72 0.39
C PHE A 27 0.32 9.15 0.02
N LEU A 28 1.55 9.31 -0.49
CA LEU A 28 2.07 10.61 -0.91
C LEU A 28 1.25 11.23 -2.05
N LYS A 29 0.86 10.40 -3.03
CA LYS A 29 0.14 10.84 -4.23
C LYS A 29 -1.28 11.31 -3.90
N LEU A 30 -1.97 10.61 -3.00
CA LEU A 30 -3.32 10.98 -2.57
C LEU A 30 -3.32 12.32 -1.82
N LEU A 31 -2.36 12.55 -0.91
CA LEU A 31 -2.21 13.85 -0.24
C LEU A 31 -1.85 14.97 -1.22
N ALA A 32 -0.97 14.69 -2.18
CA ALA A 32 -0.57 15.65 -3.21
C ALA A 32 -1.72 16.05 -4.16
N ASP A 33 -2.56 15.09 -4.55
CA ASP A 33 -3.64 15.30 -5.52
C ASP A 33 -4.94 15.77 -4.84
N GLY A 34 -5.19 15.32 -3.60
CA GLY A 34 -6.43 15.60 -2.85
C GLY A 34 -7.66 14.88 -3.37
N ARG A 35 -7.50 13.95 -4.33
CA ARG A 35 -8.61 13.24 -4.97
C ARG A 35 -8.27 11.79 -5.22
N MET A 36 -9.25 10.92 -4.99
CA MET A 36 -9.20 9.52 -5.36
C MET A 36 -10.22 9.25 -6.45
N TYR A 37 -9.77 8.88 -7.65
CA TYR A 37 -10.67 8.61 -8.78
C TYR A 37 -11.13 7.16 -8.80
N ALA A 38 -12.40 6.95 -9.15
CA ALA A 38 -12.90 5.63 -9.49
C ALA A 38 -12.32 5.14 -10.83
N ALA A 39 -12.35 3.83 -11.04
CA ALA A 39 -11.90 3.19 -12.26
C ALA A 39 -12.98 2.29 -12.87
N ASP A 40 -12.97 2.16 -14.19
CA ASP A 40 -13.86 1.24 -14.90
C ASP A 40 -13.36 -0.22 -14.82
N LYS A 41 -14.12 -1.15 -15.42
CA LYS A 41 -13.75 -2.58 -15.49
C LYS A 41 -12.40 -2.87 -16.17
N LYS A 42 -11.81 -1.90 -16.87
CA LYS A 42 -10.48 -1.98 -17.51
C LYS A 42 -9.41 -1.23 -16.70
N ILE A 43 -9.69 -0.85 -15.45
CA ILE A 43 -8.80 -0.12 -14.54
C ILE A 43 -8.43 1.26 -15.12
N ARG A 44 -9.28 1.82 -15.98
CA ARG A 44 -9.09 3.18 -16.50
C ARG A 44 -9.81 4.16 -15.59
N ARG A 45 -9.12 5.22 -15.21
CA ARG A 45 -9.69 6.32 -14.42
C ARG A 45 -10.94 6.90 -15.11
N ILE A 46 -12.00 7.12 -14.33
CA ILE A 46 -13.20 7.83 -14.75
C ILE A 46 -13.06 9.29 -14.29
N PRO A 47 -12.82 10.26 -15.18
CA PRO A 47 -12.49 11.63 -14.75
C PRO A 47 -13.59 12.33 -13.95
N SER A 48 -14.84 11.98 -14.20
CA SER A 48 -16.02 12.58 -13.57
C SER A 48 -16.43 11.93 -12.25
N LEU A 49 -15.80 10.83 -11.84
CA LEU A 49 -16.14 10.11 -10.60
C LEU A 49 -14.91 10.02 -9.71
N TYR A 50 -14.92 10.81 -8.65
CA TYR A 50 -13.86 10.86 -7.66
C TYR A 50 -14.41 11.21 -6.28
N TYR A 51 -13.62 10.89 -5.27
CA TYR A 51 -13.82 11.32 -3.89
C TYR A 51 -12.76 12.36 -3.54
N ASP A 52 -13.17 13.49 -2.99
CA ASP A 52 -12.24 14.46 -2.42
C ASP A 52 -11.72 13.92 -1.09
N ILE A 53 -10.41 14.06 -0.88
CA ILE A 53 -9.71 13.51 0.28
C ILE A 53 -9.56 14.63 1.31
N TYR A 54 -10.23 14.46 2.44
CA TYR A 54 -10.11 15.36 3.58
C TYR A 54 -8.85 15.05 4.38
N SER A 55 -8.63 13.79 4.75
CA SER A 55 -7.42 13.37 5.45
C SER A 55 -7.05 11.92 5.19
N VAL A 56 -5.81 11.58 5.53
CA VAL A 56 -5.32 10.19 5.58
C VAL A 56 -4.93 9.85 7.00
N ILE A 57 -5.35 8.70 7.51
CA ILE A 57 -5.00 8.23 8.86
C ILE A 57 -4.02 7.07 8.71
N ARG A 58 -2.90 7.10 9.46
CA ARG A 58 -1.95 5.99 9.53
C ARG A 58 -1.64 5.59 10.96
N ASP A 59 -1.54 4.28 11.18
CA ASP A 59 -1.09 3.72 12.44
C ASP A 59 0.41 3.92 12.63
N ILE A 60 0.79 4.43 13.79
CA ILE A 60 2.16 4.52 14.24
C ILE A 60 2.39 3.61 15.44
N GLU A 61 3.65 3.22 15.61
CA GLU A 61 4.09 2.45 16.76
C GLU A 61 5.45 3.00 17.15
N ASN A 62 5.52 3.54 18.36
CA ASN A 62 6.78 4.07 18.85
C ASN A 62 7.71 2.94 19.31
N ARG A 63 8.96 3.29 19.64
CA ARG A 63 9.99 2.34 20.09
C ARG A 63 9.62 1.59 21.38
N ALA A 64 8.67 2.10 22.16
CA ALA A 64 8.14 1.44 23.37
C ALA A 64 6.97 0.49 23.06
N GLY A 65 6.62 0.28 21.79
CA GLY A 65 5.52 -0.58 21.36
C GLY A 65 4.13 0.03 21.57
N LYS A 66 4.03 1.31 21.98
CA LYS A 66 2.75 1.99 22.11
C LYS A 66 2.23 2.34 20.72
N ARG A 67 1.00 1.91 20.44
CA ARG A 67 0.28 2.23 19.21
C ARG A 67 -0.40 3.58 19.32
N GLY A 68 -0.44 4.30 18.20
CA GLY A 68 -1.15 5.56 18.04
C GLY A 68 -1.53 5.74 16.58
N GLN A 69 -2.17 6.87 16.27
CA GLN A 69 -2.56 7.20 14.91
C GLN A 69 -2.15 8.64 14.61
N ILE A 70 -1.66 8.87 13.39
CA ILE A 70 -1.38 10.20 12.85
C ILE A 70 -2.39 10.49 11.76
N GLU A 71 -2.93 11.70 11.79
CA GLU A 71 -3.79 12.22 10.74
C GLU A 71 -3.03 13.22 9.87
N TYR A 72 -3.13 13.03 8.57
CA TYR A 72 -2.59 13.92 7.54
C TYR A 72 -3.76 14.66 6.90
N MET A 73 -4.14 15.79 7.48
CA MET A 73 -5.28 16.59 7.05
C MET A 73 -4.88 17.52 5.92
N ARG A 74 -5.68 17.53 4.86
CA ARG A 74 -5.42 18.32 3.67
C ARG A 74 -6.11 19.69 3.75
N SER A 75 -5.33 20.76 3.59
CA SER A 75 -5.82 22.15 3.50
C SER A 75 -5.04 22.88 2.39
N GLU A 76 -4.61 24.12 2.62
CA GLU A 76 -3.59 24.82 1.80
C GLU A 76 -2.24 24.09 1.86
N ASN A 77 -1.90 23.58 3.05
CA ASN A 77 -0.79 22.66 3.33
C ASN A 77 -1.33 21.32 3.87
N ILE A 78 -0.44 20.34 4.04
CA ILE A 78 -0.76 19.12 4.79
C ILE A 78 -0.45 19.36 6.26
N ILE A 79 -1.49 19.31 7.10
CA ILE A 79 -1.37 19.44 8.55
C ILE A 79 -1.26 18.03 9.15
N VAL A 80 -0.14 17.76 9.80
CA VAL A 80 0.12 16.49 10.47
C VAL A 80 -0.30 16.62 11.93
N LYS A 81 -1.23 15.78 12.37
CA LYS A 81 -1.81 15.83 13.73
C LYS A 81 -1.67 14.49 14.44
N ASP A 82 -1.50 14.53 15.76
CA ASP A 82 -1.84 13.38 16.59
C ASP A 82 -3.36 13.16 16.53
N TYR A 83 -3.79 11.97 16.11
CA TYR A 83 -5.22 11.71 15.90
C TYR A 83 -6.03 11.70 17.21
N SER A 84 -5.40 11.38 18.34
CA SER A 84 -6.10 11.24 19.62
C SER A 84 -6.23 12.58 20.35
N SER A 85 -5.16 13.38 20.39
CA SER A 85 -5.19 14.70 21.04
C SER A 85 -5.63 15.82 20.11
N GLY A 86 -5.47 15.65 18.79
CA GLY A 86 -5.69 16.69 17.80
C GLY A 86 -4.54 17.70 17.68
N ASP A 87 -3.45 17.50 18.41
CA ASP A 87 -2.29 18.40 18.41
C ASP A 87 -1.64 18.47 17.03
N VAL A 88 -1.37 19.68 16.55
CA VAL A 88 -0.63 19.90 15.31
C VAL A 88 0.85 19.66 15.57
N LEU A 89 1.42 18.69 14.85
CA LEU A 89 2.81 18.26 14.98
C LEU A 89 3.70 18.87 13.89
N ALA A 90 3.15 19.08 12.69
CA ALA A 90 3.85 19.70 11.58
C ALA A 90 2.88 20.24 10.53
N GLU A 91 3.38 21.15 9.70
CA GLU A 91 2.69 21.68 8.53
C GLU A 91 3.65 21.67 7.34
N ILE A 92 3.27 20.99 6.27
CA ILE A 92 4.16 20.73 5.12
C ILE A 92 3.47 21.14 3.82
N PRO A 93 4.15 21.89 2.93
CA PRO A 93 3.61 22.24 1.62
C PRO A 93 3.24 21.01 0.77
N ILE A 94 2.08 21.07 0.13
CA ILE A 94 1.58 20.01 -0.77
C ILE A 94 2.58 19.70 -1.91
N CYS A 95 3.35 20.70 -2.34
CA CYS A 95 4.36 20.52 -3.38
C CYS A 95 5.48 19.54 -2.99
N GLU A 96 5.84 19.44 -1.71
CA GLU A 96 6.85 18.46 -1.25
C GLU A 96 6.32 17.03 -1.33
N PHE A 97 5.03 16.80 -1.03
CA PHE A 97 4.38 15.49 -1.27
C PHE A 97 4.39 15.12 -2.74
N ARG A 98 4.04 16.07 -3.62
CA ARG A 98 4.04 15.85 -5.09
C ARG A 98 5.43 15.48 -5.60
N LYS A 99 6.44 16.26 -5.22
CA LYS A 99 7.85 16.05 -5.58
C LYS A 99 8.36 14.68 -5.12
N ASN A 100 8.07 14.28 -3.89
CA ASN A 100 8.49 12.98 -3.36
C ASN A 100 7.71 11.80 -3.97
N ALA A 101 6.40 11.96 -4.24
CA ALA A 101 5.63 10.96 -4.98
C ALA A 101 6.18 10.72 -6.39
N GLU A 102 6.54 11.79 -7.11
CA GLU A 102 7.15 11.70 -8.44
C GLU A 102 8.54 11.06 -8.41
N LYS A 103 9.39 11.44 -7.45
CA LYS A 103 10.70 10.80 -7.24
C LYS A 103 10.55 9.30 -6.99
N LEU A 104 9.65 8.92 -6.08
CA LEU A 104 9.41 7.52 -5.74
C LEU A 104 8.88 6.73 -6.94
N LEU A 105 7.93 7.29 -7.70
CA LEU A 105 7.41 6.65 -8.90
C LEU A 105 8.50 6.42 -9.95
N ARG A 106 9.37 7.42 -10.17
CA ARG A 106 10.53 7.28 -11.08
C ARG A 106 11.44 6.13 -10.62
N GLN A 107 11.75 6.07 -9.33
CA GLN A 107 12.60 5.02 -8.75
C GLN A 107 11.98 3.61 -8.90
N ILE A 108 10.69 3.45 -8.58
CA ILE A 108 9.96 2.18 -8.73
C ILE A 108 10.00 1.69 -10.19
N ARG A 109 9.86 2.62 -11.15
CA ARG A 109 9.87 2.32 -12.59
C ARG A 109 11.27 2.03 -13.13
N SER A 110 12.30 2.70 -12.64
CA SER A 110 13.67 2.50 -13.09
C SER A 110 14.31 1.24 -12.52
N GLU A 111 13.85 0.74 -11.37
CA GLU A 111 14.37 -0.50 -10.81
C GLU A 111 14.00 -1.69 -11.71
N LYS A 112 15.01 -2.31 -12.29
CA LYS A 112 14.85 -3.44 -13.23
C LYS A 112 14.84 -4.78 -12.53
N ARG A 113 15.39 -4.86 -11.32
CA ARG A 113 15.49 -6.11 -10.58
C ARG A 113 14.18 -6.43 -9.89
N ASN A 114 13.81 -7.71 -9.91
CA ASN A 114 12.82 -8.24 -8.99
C ASN A 114 13.51 -8.40 -7.63
N GLY A 115 13.11 -7.60 -6.64
CA GLY A 115 13.74 -7.61 -5.33
C GLY A 115 13.42 -6.37 -4.50
N VAL A 116 14.14 -6.25 -3.38
CA VAL A 116 14.09 -5.06 -2.51
C VAL A 116 15.11 -4.03 -2.95
N PHE A 117 14.78 -2.75 -2.80
CA PHE A 117 15.65 -1.62 -3.10
C PHE A 117 15.41 -0.46 -2.12
N GLU A 118 16.34 0.49 -2.10
CA GLU A 118 16.30 1.68 -1.24
C GLU A 118 15.81 2.91 -2.01
N CYS A 119 15.17 3.84 -1.30
CA CYS A 119 14.88 5.18 -1.78
C CYS A 119 15.17 6.21 -0.67
N PRO A 120 16.45 6.50 -0.37
CA PRO A 120 16.85 7.24 0.83
C PRO A 120 16.20 8.63 0.94
N GLU A 121 16.24 9.43 -0.12
CA GLU A 121 15.66 10.78 -0.11
C GLU A 121 14.16 10.79 0.23
N VAL A 122 13.40 9.84 -0.33
CA VAL A 122 11.96 9.74 -0.07
C VAL A 122 11.69 9.20 1.33
N TYR A 123 12.54 8.29 1.82
CA TYR A 123 12.45 7.78 3.18
C TYR A 123 12.79 8.84 4.23
N ASP A 124 13.77 9.69 3.96
CA ASP A 124 14.09 10.83 4.82
C ASP A 124 12.93 11.83 4.88
N PHE A 125 12.29 12.10 3.73
CA PHE A 125 11.05 12.87 3.71
C PHE A 125 9.91 12.18 4.47
N SER A 126 9.74 10.86 4.33
CA SER A 126 8.66 10.16 5.04
C SER A 126 8.86 10.21 6.56
N LYS A 127 10.10 10.12 7.05
CA LYS A 127 10.42 10.32 8.46
C LYS A 127 10.13 11.74 8.94
N SER A 128 10.44 12.77 8.15
CA SER A 128 10.20 14.16 8.56
C SER A 128 8.71 14.49 8.72
N ILE A 129 7.82 13.71 8.09
CA ILE A 129 6.37 13.79 8.25
C ILE A 129 5.81 12.70 9.19
N LEU A 130 6.65 12.12 10.06
CA LEU A 130 6.26 11.10 11.05
C LEU A 130 5.69 9.79 10.44
N CYS A 131 6.06 9.48 9.20
CA CYS A 131 5.69 8.27 8.48
C CYS A 131 6.91 7.34 8.28
N GLU A 132 7.29 6.59 9.32
CA GLU A 132 8.44 5.67 9.29
C GLU A 132 8.14 4.35 8.57
N LYS A 133 6.87 3.95 8.48
CA LYS A 133 6.46 2.69 7.85
C LYS A 133 6.12 2.90 6.38
N ILE A 134 6.86 2.23 5.50
CA ILE A 134 6.61 2.27 4.05
C ILE A 134 5.35 1.47 3.62
N LYS A 135 4.86 0.57 4.47
CA LYS A 135 3.67 -0.27 4.27
C LYS A 135 2.88 -0.49 5.55
N ALA A 136 1.62 -0.88 5.45
CA ALA A 136 0.85 -1.36 6.60
C ALA A 136 1.41 -2.69 7.15
N LYS A 137 1.09 -3.05 8.40
CA LYS A 137 1.47 -4.38 8.90
C LYS A 137 0.60 -5.42 8.21
N SER A 138 1.14 -6.62 8.00
CA SER A 138 0.38 -7.74 7.45
C SER A 138 -0.80 -8.19 8.33
N SER A 139 -0.82 -7.78 9.60
CA SER A 139 -1.93 -8.00 10.53
C SER A 139 -3.06 -7.00 10.38
N ASP A 140 -2.82 -5.88 9.69
CA ASP A 140 -3.77 -4.78 9.58
C ASP A 140 -4.80 -5.12 8.51
N LYS A 141 -6.04 -4.69 8.74
CA LYS A 141 -7.14 -4.97 7.80
C LYS A 141 -7.08 -4.12 6.53
N ALA A 142 -6.35 -3.01 6.57
CA ALA A 142 -6.30 -2.00 5.53
C ALA A 142 -4.87 -1.51 5.31
N ASP A 143 -4.54 -1.14 4.07
CA ASP A 143 -3.23 -0.58 3.71
C ASP A 143 -3.20 0.94 3.95
N ILE A 144 -4.36 1.58 3.78
CA ILE A 144 -4.57 3.02 3.98
C ILE A 144 -6.01 3.27 4.45
N THR A 145 -6.18 4.22 5.36
CA THR A 145 -7.50 4.70 5.80
C THR A 145 -7.66 6.16 5.38
N LEU A 146 -8.74 6.46 4.68
CA LEU A 146 -9.05 7.81 4.19
C LEU A 146 -10.27 8.36 4.92
N VAL A 147 -10.25 9.66 5.22
CA VAL A 147 -11.48 10.43 5.44
C VAL A 147 -11.77 11.13 4.13
N ILE A 148 -12.85 10.72 3.48
CA ILE A 148 -13.31 11.27 2.20
C ILE A 148 -14.54 12.13 2.41
N HIS A 149 -14.66 13.22 1.65
CA HIS A 149 -15.86 14.03 1.66
C HIS A 149 -16.84 13.52 0.62
N ASP A 150 -18.04 13.14 1.06
CA ASP A 150 -19.17 12.85 0.19
C ASP A 150 -20.19 14.00 0.31
N SER A 151 -20.54 14.62 -0.81
CA SER A 151 -21.43 15.78 -0.83
C SER A 151 -22.85 15.51 -0.32
N LEU A 152 -23.27 14.24 -0.25
CA LEU A 152 -24.60 13.84 0.21
C LEU A 152 -24.59 13.35 1.65
N THR A 153 -23.51 12.71 2.11
CA THR A 153 -23.44 12.03 3.41
C THR A 153 -22.41 12.62 4.38
N GLY A 154 -21.62 13.59 3.96
CA GLY A 154 -20.58 14.24 4.77
C GLY A 154 -19.26 13.47 4.76
N ASP A 155 -18.42 13.69 5.77
CA ASP A 155 -17.12 13.05 5.86
C ASP A 155 -17.26 11.57 6.28
N GLN A 156 -16.70 10.68 5.47
CA GLN A 156 -16.73 9.24 5.71
C GLN A 156 -15.32 8.69 5.88
N LYS A 157 -15.08 8.03 7.02
CA LYS A 157 -13.86 7.24 7.24
C LYS A 157 -13.99 5.87 6.57
N THR A 158 -13.09 5.58 5.63
CA THR A 158 -13.13 4.36 4.81
C THR A 158 -11.74 3.74 4.68
N ASP A 159 -11.69 2.42 4.83
CA ASP A 159 -10.49 1.61 4.72
C ASP A 159 -10.30 1.09 3.29
N PHE A 160 -9.08 1.17 2.76
CA PHE A 160 -8.73 0.71 1.42
C PHE A 160 -7.54 -0.24 1.42
N SER A 161 -7.59 -1.21 0.51
CA SER A 161 -6.43 -2.01 0.14
C SER A 161 -5.78 -1.47 -1.14
N ILE A 162 -4.46 -1.52 -1.21
CA ILE A 162 -3.66 -1.03 -2.33
C ILE A 162 -3.09 -2.22 -3.09
N LYS A 163 -3.39 -2.31 -4.39
CA LYS A 163 -2.77 -3.29 -5.29
C LYS A 163 -1.98 -2.57 -6.37
N SER A 164 -0.66 -2.79 -6.36
CA SER A 164 0.24 -2.20 -7.35
C SER A 164 0.37 -3.07 -8.59
N MET A 165 0.24 -2.43 -9.76
CA MET A 165 0.59 -3.00 -11.07
C MET A 165 1.96 -2.50 -11.58
N LEU A 166 2.76 -1.85 -10.73
CA LEU A 166 4.11 -1.36 -11.09
C LEU A 166 5.19 -2.44 -10.91
N GLY A 167 4.86 -3.54 -10.24
CA GLY A 167 5.69 -4.73 -10.10
C GLY A 167 5.26 -5.87 -11.02
N SER A 168 5.57 -7.11 -10.64
CA SER A 168 4.98 -8.28 -11.30
C SER A 168 3.45 -8.24 -11.20
N PRO A 169 2.72 -8.79 -12.20
CA PRO A 169 1.27 -8.89 -12.13
C PRO A 169 0.83 -9.48 -10.79
N SER A 170 -0.20 -8.89 -10.16
CA SER A 170 -0.78 -9.46 -8.95
C SER A 170 -1.24 -10.88 -9.27
N THR A 171 -0.74 -11.86 -8.51
CA THR A 171 -1.21 -13.23 -8.60
C THR A 171 -2.68 -13.25 -8.19
N LEU A 172 -3.55 -13.83 -9.02
CA LEU A 172 -4.98 -14.00 -8.68
C LEU A 172 -5.14 -14.77 -7.36
N LEU A 173 -4.19 -15.66 -7.10
CA LEU A 173 -4.08 -16.49 -5.91
C LEU A 173 -2.60 -16.80 -5.65
N ASN A 174 -2.21 -16.83 -4.38
CA ASN A 174 -0.91 -17.35 -3.98
C ASN A 174 -0.96 -18.87 -4.04
N ALA A 175 -0.67 -19.44 -5.20
CA ALA A 175 -0.60 -20.88 -5.39
C ALA A 175 0.52 -21.45 -4.50
N SER A 176 0.14 -22.27 -3.54
CA SER A 176 1.05 -22.98 -2.64
C SER A 176 0.48 -24.38 -2.39
N MET A 177 1.24 -25.27 -1.73
CA MET A 177 0.70 -26.58 -1.33
C MET A 177 -0.54 -26.49 -0.44
N LYS A 178 -0.80 -25.33 0.20
CA LYS A 178 -1.99 -25.11 1.04
C LYS A 178 -3.20 -24.58 0.26
N THR A 179 -3.02 -24.23 -1.01
CA THR A 179 -4.06 -23.63 -1.85
C THR A 179 -4.83 -24.74 -2.54
N ASN A 180 -6.03 -25.05 -2.04
CA ASN A 180 -6.87 -26.13 -2.57
C ASN A 180 -7.97 -25.56 -3.50
N PHE A 181 -8.27 -26.26 -4.59
CA PHE A 181 -9.34 -25.91 -5.52
C PHE A 181 -10.37 -27.04 -5.55
N VAL A 182 -11.62 -26.70 -5.27
CA VAL A 182 -12.75 -27.58 -5.53
C VAL A 182 -13.45 -27.06 -6.79
N TYR A 183 -13.62 -27.93 -7.78
CA TYR A 183 -14.26 -27.59 -9.05
C TYR A 183 -15.24 -28.71 -9.45
N SER A 184 -16.23 -28.36 -10.25
CA SER A 184 -17.16 -29.30 -10.88
C SER A 184 -16.98 -29.25 -12.38
N VAL A 185 -16.88 -30.42 -13.01
CA VAL A 185 -16.78 -30.53 -14.46
C VAL A 185 -18.18 -30.74 -15.02
N LEU A 186 -18.70 -29.75 -15.74
CA LEU A 186 -19.92 -29.88 -16.51
C LEU A 186 -19.58 -30.54 -17.85
N CYS A 187 -19.68 -31.87 -17.95
CA CYS A 187 -19.66 -32.56 -19.24
C CYS A 187 -21.06 -33.09 -19.59
N THR A 188 -21.39 -33.02 -20.88
CA THR A 188 -22.52 -33.75 -21.49
C THR A 188 -22.14 -35.19 -21.85
N CYS A 189 -20.88 -35.57 -21.61
CA CYS A 189 -20.30 -36.87 -21.87
C CYS A 189 -20.12 -37.68 -20.57
N SER A 190 -20.19 -39.01 -20.65
CA SER A 190 -19.81 -39.88 -19.53
C SER A 190 -18.29 -39.85 -19.35
N LEU A 191 -17.81 -39.28 -18.24
CA LEU A 191 -16.39 -39.33 -17.89
C LEU A 191 -16.06 -40.71 -17.32
N ASN A 192 -15.03 -41.36 -17.86
CA ASN A 192 -14.46 -42.56 -17.26
C ASN A 192 -13.32 -42.20 -16.30
N VAL A 193 -12.97 -43.12 -15.41
CA VAL A 193 -11.95 -42.90 -14.36
C VAL A 193 -10.60 -42.48 -14.95
N SER A 194 -10.21 -43.00 -16.12
CA SER A 194 -8.96 -42.64 -16.78
C SER A 194 -8.94 -41.19 -17.29
N SER A 195 -10.08 -40.69 -17.82
CA SER A 195 -10.23 -39.29 -18.25
C SER A 195 -10.18 -38.31 -17.07
N VAL A 196 -10.67 -38.74 -15.90
CA VAL A 196 -10.58 -37.95 -14.67
C VAL A 196 -9.12 -37.86 -14.22
N MET A 197 -8.40 -38.99 -14.19
CA MET A 197 -6.99 -39.04 -13.75
C MET A 197 -6.04 -38.25 -14.66
N SER A 198 -6.28 -38.19 -15.97
CA SER A 198 -5.46 -37.40 -16.90
C SER A 198 -5.65 -35.89 -16.74
N PHE A 199 -6.87 -35.45 -16.42
CA PHE A 199 -7.17 -34.04 -16.13
C PHE A 199 -6.44 -33.55 -14.88
N PHE A 200 -6.23 -34.43 -13.90
CA PHE A 200 -5.65 -34.05 -12.63
C PHE A 200 -4.18 -33.68 -12.68
N GLY A 201 -3.36 -34.11 -13.67
CA GLY A 201 -2.01 -33.60 -13.98
C GLY A 201 -1.02 -33.41 -12.82
N LEU A 202 -1.39 -33.83 -11.61
CA LEU A 202 -0.75 -33.57 -10.33
C LEU A 202 -0.47 -34.95 -9.76
N SER A 203 0.81 -35.19 -9.52
CA SER A 203 1.38 -36.34 -8.81
C SER A 203 0.47 -36.82 -7.66
N PRO A 204 0.39 -38.15 -7.38
CA PRO A 204 -0.65 -38.77 -6.56
C PRO A 204 -0.52 -38.39 -5.08
N TYR A 205 -1.01 -37.20 -4.72
CA TYR A 205 -1.25 -36.83 -3.33
C TYR A 205 -2.76 -36.77 -3.09
N ARG A 206 -3.25 -37.93 -2.65
CA ARG A 206 -4.50 -38.21 -1.93
C ARG A 206 -5.66 -37.24 -2.18
N CYS A 207 -6.46 -37.56 -3.18
CA CYS A 207 -7.86 -37.18 -3.19
C CYS A 207 -8.62 -38.23 -2.35
N SER A 208 -9.07 -37.87 -1.15
CA SER A 208 -10.00 -38.69 -0.37
C SER A 208 -11.41 -38.33 -0.82
N TYR A 209 -12.13 -39.29 -1.39
CA TYR A 209 -13.56 -39.13 -1.67
C TYR A 209 -14.34 -39.19 -0.35
N VAL A 210 -15.15 -38.16 -0.07
CA VAL A 210 -16.27 -38.21 0.88
C VAL A 210 -17.54 -37.99 0.06
#